data_AF-A0A0D6QL77-F1
#
_entry.id   AF-A0A0D6QL77-F1
#
_cell.length_a   1.000
_cell.length_b   1.000
_cell.length_c   1.000
_cell.angle_alpha   90.00
_cell.angle_beta   90.00
_cell.angle_gamma   90.00
#
_symmetry.space_group_name_H-M   'P 1'
#
loop_
_entity.id
_entity.type
_entity.pdbx_description
1 polymer ?
#
loop_
_entity_poly.entity_id
_entity_poly.type
_entity_poly.pdbx_seq_one_letter_code
_entity_poly.pdbx_strand_id
1 'polypeptide(L)'
;MRKLTIAALCAAAMACGGGDEAADPASRKFTYGAAGAATLEEQAAADLAQGSAADAQLVQSGTSSDGSSVAGLADAMASQAWGSATVAVAALRAAGIERAVTTVRPAADLTGFDDPGCVTVTTGRISYSGCTITMGLDQLSVNGWFARDGATLAWDVTSALHSVGDTYDLDVSSHLTGNLTFGTATVAGRVRSDNAATIHTAQASMHVAYTTLADLALEHDGNGCITGGTLELRRVWTDRAPGMPTTGEYADAGLMFTWQGCGIVLVSRSM
;
A
#
# COMPACT_ATOMS: atom_id res chain seq x y z
N MET A 1 22.83 -5.92 54.45
CA MET A 1 22.82 -6.65 53.17
C MET A 1 21.37 -6.74 52.70
N ARG A 2 21.00 -5.96 51.68
CA ARG A 2 19.66 -5.98 51.08
C ARG A 2 19.61 -7.16 50.10
N LYS A 3 18.69 -8.10 50.29
CA LYS A 3 18.39 -9.16 49.31
C LYS A 3 16.94 -8.98 48.88
N LEU A 4 16.78 -8.66 47.59
CA LEU A 4 15.52 -8.47 46.90
C LEU A 4 14.73 -9.77 46.86
N THR A 5 13.48 -9.70 47.31
CA THR A 5 12.42 -10.69 47.07
C THR A 5 12.02 -10.64 45.60
N ILE A 6 12.37 -11.69 44.85
CA ILE A 6 11.84 -11.95 43.51
C ILE A 6 10.46 -12.56 43.69
N ALA A 7 9.41 -11.74 43.48
CA ALA A 7 8.05 -12.23 43.38
C ALA A 7 7.85 -12.77 41.95
N ALA A 8 7.72 -14.08 41.85
CA ALA A 8 7.24 -14.77 40.67
C ALA A 8 5.74 -14.45 40.49
N LEU A 9 5.39 -13.75 39.40
CA LEU A 9 4.02 -13.76 38.88
C LEU A 9 3.95 -14.73 37.70
N CYS A 10 3.56 -15.96 38.01
CA CYS A 10 2.91 -16.89 37.08
C CYS A 10 1.40 -16.79 37.32
N ALA A 11 0.68 -16.16 36.40
CA ALA A 11 -0.77 -16.28 36.13
C ALA A 11 -1.11 -15.21 35.06
N ALA A 12 -1.78 -15.45 33.95
CA ALA A 12 -2.57 -16.58 33.52
C ALA A 12 -2.50 -16.70 31.99
N ALA A 13 -2.32 -17.92 31.50
CA ALA A 13 -2.79 -18.31 30.20
C ALA A 13 -4.32 -18.33 30.24
N MET A 14 -4.98 -17.37 29.59
CA MET A 14 -6.33 -17.51 29.01
C MET A 14 -6.54 -16.36 28.00
N ALA A 15 -6.13 -16.61 26.76
CA ALA A 15 -6.76 -16.02 25.59
C ALA A 15 -6.61 -17.01 24.42
N CYS A 16 -7.17 -18.20 24.61
CA CYS A 16 -7.61 -19.02 23.49
C CYS A 16 -8.96 -18.42 23.07
N GLY A 17 -8.89 -17.38 22.23
CA GLY A 17 -10.03 -16.73 21.61
C GLY A 17 -9.93 -16.92 20.11
N GLY A 18 -10.13 -18.16 19.65
CA GLY A 18 -10.47 -18.41 18.26
C GLY A 18 -11.84 -17.81 17.99
N GLY A 19 -11.93 -16.92 17.00
CA GLY A 19 -13.20 -16.33 16.60
C GLY A 19 -13.07 -14.96 15.97
N ASP A 20 -12.07 -14.74 15.14
CA ASP A 20 -12.16 -13.80 14.01
C ASP A 20 -11.24 -14.40 12.96
N GLU A 21 -11.79 -15.16 12.02
CA GLU A 21 -11.20 -15.16 10.67
C GLU A 21 -11.08 -13.68 10.32
N ALA A 22 -9.84 -13.19 10.25
CA ALA A 22 -9.50 -11.77 10.25
C ALA A 22 -10.51 -10.99 9.41
N ALA A 23 -11.35 -10.20 10.07
CA ALA A 23 -12.31 -9.37 9.37
C ALA A 23 -11.54 -8.61 8.29
N ASP A 24 -11.96 -8.76 7.03
CA ASP A 24 -11.30 -8.17 5.88
C ASP A 24 -10.88 -6.74 6.25
N PRO A 25 -9.59 -6.35 6.17
CA PRO A 25 -9.13 -5.00 6.53
C PRO A 25 -9.95 -3.92 5.82
N ALA A 26 -10.47 -4.21 4.63
CA ALA A 26 -11.37 -3.33 3.89
C ALA A 26 -12.75 -3.11 4.54
N SER A 27 -13.17 -3.98 5.47
CA SER A 27 -14.40 -3.87 6.26
C SER A 27 -14.29 -2.87 7.42
N ARG A 28 -13.07 -2.46 7.79
CA ARG A 28 -12.86 -1.49 8.85
C ARG A 28 -13.38 -0.12 8.42
N LYS A 29 -14.28 0.44 9.25
CA LYS A 29 -14.90 1.74 9.03
C LYS A 29 -14.24 2.78 9.93
N PHE A 30 -14.02 3.97 9.39
CA PHE A 30 -13.56 5.13 10.15
C PHE A 30 -14.70 6.12 10.32
N THR A 31 -14.72 6.81 11.46
CA THR A 31 -15.59 7.97 11.65
C THR A 31 -14.77 9.22 11.39
N TYR A 32 -15.25 10.09 10.51
CA TYR A 32 -14.53 11.27 10.08
C TYR A 32 -15.00 12.51 10.85
N GLY A 33 -14.04 13.33 11.26
CA GLY A 33 -14.30 14.66 11.80
C GLY A 33 -14.79 15.64 10.73
N ALA A 34 -14.91 16.92 11.09
CA ALA A 34 -15.24 17.96 10.13
C ALA A 34 -14.11 18.14 9.10
N ALA A 35 -14.49 18.39 7.85
CA ALA A 35 -13.56 18.71 6.78
C ALA A 35 -12.85 20.04 7.08
N GLY A 36 -11.54 20.06 6.91
CA GLY A 36 -10.71 21.26 7.06
C GLY A 36 -9.73 21.42 5.90
N ALA A 37 -8.93 22.48 5.94
CA ALA A 37 -7.83 22.64 5.00
C ALA A 37 -6.86 21.44 5.10
N ALA A 38 -6.35 21.01 3.94
CA ALA A 38 -5.31 20.01 3.87
C ALA A 38 -4.02 20.52 4.52
N THR A 39 -3.27 19.64 5.18
CA THR A 39 -1.86 19.89 5.49
C THR A 39 -1.01 19.81 4.21
N LEU A 40 0.29 20.14 4.31
CA LEU A 40 1.20 20.01 3.17
C LEU A 40 1.31 18.56 2.68
N GLU A 41 1.39 17.62 3.61
CA GLU A 41 1.49 16.18 3.36
C GLU A 41 0.21 15.63 2.71
N GLU A 42 -0.94 16.06 3.19
CA GLU A 42 -2.23 15.69 2.62
C GLU A 42 -2.44 16.31 1.24
N GLN A 43 -1.99 17.56 1.03
CA GLN A 43 -2.01 18.17 -0.28
C GLN A 43 -1.11 17.41 -1.27
N ALA A 44 0.09 17.01 -0.85
CA ALA A 44 0.97 16.19 -1.68
C ALA A 44 0.34 14.81 -2.03
N ALA A 45 -0.37 14.20 -1.07
CA ALA A 45 -1.14 12.98 -1.33
C ALA A 45 -2.27 13.23 -2.36
N ALA A 46 -2.99 14.35 -2.24
CA ALA A 46 -4.04 14.74 -3.20
C ALA A 46 -3.48 14.99 -4.61
N ASP A 47 -2.32 15.64 -4.71
CA ASP A 47 -1.64 15.88 -6.00
C ASP A 47 -1.18 14.56 -6.65
N LEU A 48 -0.70 13.60 -5.85
CA LEU A 48 -0.39 12.24 -6.33
C LEU A 48 -1.63 11.51 -6.86
N ALA A 49 -2.77 11.66 -6.19
CA ALA A 49 -4.02 11.06 -6.66
C ALA A 49 -4.42 11.61 -8.03
N GLN A 50 -4.28 12.92 -8.22
CA GLN A 50 -4.56 13.57 -9.50
C GLN A 50 -3.62 13.07 -10.61
N GLY A 51 -2.31 13.01 -10.35
CA GLY A 51 -1.33 12.47 -11.31
C GLY A 51 -1.62 11.01 -11.67
N SER A 52 -1.89 10.17 -10.68
CA SER A 52 -2.16 8.75 -10.89
C SER A 52 -3.48 8.50 -11.63
N ALA A 53 -4.51 9.33 -11.40
CA ALA A 53 -5.75 9.26 -12.16
C ALA A 53 -5.53 9.58 -13.65
N ALA A 54 -4.68 10.57 -13.94
CA ALA A 54 -4.30 10.92 -15.32
C ALA A 54 -3.50 9.77 -15.98
N ASP A 55 -2.53 9.19 -15.28
CA ASP A 55 -1.78 8.03 -15.77
C ASP A 55 -2.70 6.83 -16.02
N ALA A 56 -3.63 6.57 -15.11
CA ALA A 56 -4.59 5.48 -15.24
C ALA A 56 -5.46 5.63 -16.49
N GLN A 57 -5.83 6.86 -16.87
CA GLN A 57 -6.53 7.15 -18.11
C GLN A 57 -5.66 6.89 -19.35
N LEU A 58 -4.36 7.19 -19.31
CA LEU A 58 -3.42 6.88 -20.39
C LEU A 58 -3.27 5.36 -20.58
N VAL A 59 -3.20 4.60 -19.49
CA VAL A 59 -3.14 3.14 -19.51
C VAL A 59 -4.45 2.57 -20.07
N GLN A 60 -5.59 3.06 -19.58
CA GLN A 60 -6.92 2.62 -20.01
C GLN A 60 -7.16 2.89 -21.51
N SER A 61 -6.77 4.07 -22.00
CA SER A 61 -6.86 4.42 -23.42
C SER A 61 -5.86 3.66 -24.30
N GLY A 62 -4.84 3.05 -23.67
CA GLY A 62 -3.76 2.32 -24.33
C GLY A 62 -2.75 3.17 -25.04
N THR A 63 -2.66 4.43 -24.64
CA THR A 63 -1.57 5.34 -24.99
C THR A 63 -0.34 5.14 -24.12
N SER A 64 -0.49 4.47 -22.96
CA SER A 64 0.59 3.97 -22.10
C SER A 64 0.43 2.46 -21.82
N SER A 65 1.55 1.78 -21.56
CA SER A 65 1.59 0.42 -21.01
C SER A 65 2.00 0.39 -19.53
N ASP A 66 2.27 1.55 -18.93
CA ASP A 66 2.76 1.67 -17.57
C ASP A 66 1.61 1.86 -16.58
N GLY A 67 1.16 0.75 -15.97
CA GLY A 67 0.12 0.73 -14.93
C GLY A 67 0.65 0.92 -13.51
N SER A 68 1.93 1.27 -13.34
CA SER A 68 2.57 1.20 -12.03
C SER A 68 2.03 2.23 -11.06
N SER A 69 1.98 3.50 -11.45
CA SER A 69 1.50 4.61 -10.62
C SER A 69 0.08 4.36 -10.09
N VAL A 70 -0.75 3.67 -10.88
CA VAL A 70 -2.13 3.31 -10.52
C VAL A 70 -2.20 2.20 -9.47
N ALA A 71 -1.44 1.13 -9.66
CA ALA A 71 -1.46 -0.01 -8.74
C ALA A 71 -0.85 0.32 -7.37
N GLY A 72 0.15 1.20 -7.34
CA GLY A 72 0.80 1.68 -6.12
C GLY A 72 0.14 2.90 -5.47
N LEU A 73 -0.97 3.40 -6.02
CA LEU A 73 -1.56 4.69 -5.61
C LEU A 73 -1.84 4.78 -4.10
N ALA A 74 -2.51 3.77 -3.53
CA ALA A 74 -2.89 3.78 -2.12
C ALA A 74 -1.68 3.86 -1.19
N ASP A 75 -0.60 3.13 -1.49
CA ASP A 75 0.64 3.17 -0.73
C ASP A 75 1.38 4.49 -0.90
N ALA A 76 1.46 5.00 -2.12
CA ALA A 76 2.11 6.28 -2.40
C ALA A 76 1.42 7.44 -1.67
N MET A 77 0.08 7.49 -1.70
CA MET A 77 -0.70 8.46 -0.96
C MET A 77 -0.54 8.29 0.55
N ALA A 78 -0.63 7.07 1.07
CA ALA A 78 -0.47 6.79 2.50
C ALA A 78 0.91 7.21 3.00
N SER A 79 1.95 6.97 2.20
CA SER A 79 3.32 7.39 2.52
C SER A 79 3.48 8.90 2.55
N GLN A 80 2.80 9.65 1.68
CA GLN A 80 2.81 11.12 1.78
C GLN A 80 2.05 11.59 3.01
N ALA A 81 0.81 11.11 3.18
CA ALA A 81 -0.12 11.62 4.18
C ALA A 81 0.28 11.31 5.63
N TRP A 82 0.84 10.13 5.88
CA TRP A 82 1.16 9.65 7.24
C TRP A 82 2.65 9.37 7.45
N GLY A 83 3.48 9.71 6.48
CA GLY A 83 4.90 9.37 6.47
C GLY A 83 5.18 7.89 6.17
N SER A 84 6.47 7.55 6.11
CA SER A 84 6.99 6.21 5.80
C SER A 84 6.85 5.23 6.97
N ALA A 85 5.77 5.32 7.76
CA ALA A 85 5.46 4.36 8.81
C ALA A 85 5.21 2.93 8.30
N THR A 86 5.42 2.69 7.00
CA THR A 86 5.40 1.38 6.35
C THR A 86 6.32 0.39 7.04
N VAL A 87 7.31 0.83 7.82
CA VAL A 87 8.00 -0.07 8.74
C VAL A 87 8.48 0.68 9.98
N ALA A 88 7.89 0.42 11.13
CA ALA A 88 8.69 0.56 12.34
C ALA A 88 8.62 -0.61 13.28
N VAL A 89 9.77 -1.24 13.31
CA VAL A 89 10.38 -1.68 14.55
C VAL A 89 11.80 -1.12 14.54
N ALA A 90 12.37 -0.81 15.71
CA ALA A 90 13.74 -0.28 15.82
C ALA A 90 14.78 -1.16 15.09
N ALA A 91 14.53 -2.47 15.01
CA ALA A 91 15.33 -3.42 14.26
C ALA A 91 15.20 -3.29 12.73
N LEU A 92 14.01 -2.96 12.22
CA LEU A 92 13.77 -2.72 10.78
C LEU A 92 14.40 -1.39 10.33
N ARG A 93 14.35 -0.36 11.19
CA ARG A 93 15.11 0.90 10.98
C ARG A 93 16.62 0.67 11.02
N ALA A 94 17.10 -0.09 12.01
CA ALA A 94 18.53 -0.40 12.14
C ALA A 94 19.08 -1.20 10.96
N ALA A 95 18.23 -1.98 10.28
CA ALA A 95 18.58 -2.73 9.07
C ALA A 95 18.39 -1.92 7.76
N GLY A 96 17.93 -0.66 7.80
CA GLY A 96 17.78 0.19 6.61
C GLY A 96 16.57 -0.15 5.71
N ILE A 97 15.59 -0.89 6.24
CA ILE A 97 14.52 -1.57 5.48
C ILE A 97 13.34 -0.66 5.13
N GLU A 98 13.27 0.56 5.68
CA GLU A 98 12.25 1.56 5.30
C GLU A 98 12.19 1.78 3.77
N ARG A 99 13.32 1.57 3.07
CA ARG A 99 13.37 1.58 1.60
C ARG A 99 12.83 0.30 0.98
N ALA A 100 13.13 -0.89 1.49
CA ALA A 100 12.79 -2.17 0.84
C ALA A 100 11.28 -2.36 0.65
N VAL A 101 10.45 -1.93 1.62
CA VAL A 101 8.98 -1.94 1.49
C VAL A 101 8.49 -0.93 0.45
N THR A 102 9.16 0.22 0.33
CA THR A 102 8.91 1.17 -0.79
C THR A 102 9.52 0.71 -2.13
N THR A 103 10.36 -0.33 -2.13
CA THR A 103 11.06 -0.86 -3.32
C THR A 103 10.24 -1.95 -4.01
N VAL A 104 9.19 -2.46 -3.37
CA VAL A 104 8.19 -3.32 -4.02
C VAL A 104 7.40 -2.43 -4.99
N ARG A 105 8.00 -2.23 -6.16
CA ARG A 105 7.45 -1.41 -7.22
C ARG A 105 6.43 -2.23 -8.01
N PRO A 106 5.35 -1.60 -8.48
CA PRO A 106 4.40 -2.25 -9.35
C PRO A 106 5.08 -2.74 -10.64
N ALA A 107 4.60 -3.86 -11.17
CA ALA A 107 5.28 -4.67 -12.17
C ALA A 107 5.58 -3.99 -13.52
N ALA A 108 4.87 -2.93 -13.89
CA ALA A 108 5.00 -2.29 -15.20
C ALA A 108 6.27 -1.43 -15.36
N ASP A 109 6.88 -0.99 -14.25
CA ASP A 109 8.17 -0.28 -14.22
C ASP A 109 9.37 -1.21 -14.29
N LEU A 110 9.15 -2.51 -14.09
CA LEU A 110 10.21 -3.47 -13.91
C LEU A 110 10.69 -3.95 -15.29
N THR A 111 11.92 -3.56 -15.61
CA THR A 111 12.67 -4.06 -16.75
C THR A 111 13.85 -4.88 -16.25
N GLY A 112 14.34 -5.80 -17.06
CA GLY A 112 15.47 -6.65 -16.68
C GLY A 112 15.11 -7.86 -15.83
N PHE A 113 13.91 -8.43 -16.02
CA PHE A 113 13.60 -9.77 -15.53
C PHE A 113 14.62 -10.79 -16.05
N ASP A 114 14.98 -11.74 -15.19
CA ASP A 114 15.92 -12.82 -15.47
C ASP A 114 15.46 -13.64 -16.69
N ASP A 115 14.15 -13.86 -16.82
CA ASP A 115 13.50 -14.38 -18.02
C ASP A 115 12.57 -13.32 -18.63
N PRO A 116 12.89 -12.73 -19.80
CA PRO A 116 12.00 -11.78 -20.46
C PRO A 116 10.67 -12.41 -20.94
N GLY A 117 10.63 -13.74 -21.13
CA GLY A 117 9.44 -14.49 -21.52
C GLY A 117 8.39 -14.61 -20.41
N CYS A 118 8.75 -14.26 -19.17
CA CYS A 118 7.82 -14.25 -18.04
C CYS A 118 6.73 -13.17 -18.18
N VAL A 119 6.97 -12.14 -19.02
CA VAL A 119 6.02 -11.06 -19.30
C VAL A 119 5.33 -11.33 -20.64
N THR A 120 4.00 -11.38 -20.62
CA THR A 120 3.18 -11.49 -21.82
C THR A 120 2.31 -10.25 -21.98
N VAL A 121 2.43 -9.59 -23.12
CA VAL A 121 1.61 -8.42 -23.49
C VAL A 121 0.72 -8.79 -24.67
N THR A 122 -0.59 -8.69 -24.47
CA THR A 122 -1.60 -8.82 -25.53
C THR A 122 -2.41 -7.54 -25.61
N THR A 123 -3.29 -7.43 -26.62
CA THR A 123 -4.23 -6.32 -26.69
C THR A 123 -5.07 -6.26 -25.41
N GLY A 124 -4.91 -5.18 -24.65
CA GLY A 124 -5.69 -4.96 -23.43
C GLY A 124 -5.26 -5.75 -22.21
N ARG A 125 -4.16 -6.53 -22.24
CA ARG A 125 -3.70 -7.26 -21.05
C ARG A 125 -2.19 -7.37 -20.99
N ILE A 126 -1.64 -7.19 -19.80
CA ILE A 126 -0.25 -7.49 -19.44
C ILE A 126 -0.32 -8.59 -18.38
N SER A 127 0.47 -9.64 -18.50
CA SER A 127 0.55 -10.73 -17.52
C SER A 127 1.99 -11.04 -17.16
N TYR A 128 2.22 -11.34 -15.89
CA TYR A 128 3.49 -11.72 -15.30
C TYR A 128 3.34 -13.13 -14.72
N SER A 129 4.19 -14.05 -15.15
CA SER A 129 4.14 -15.44 -14.72
C SER A 129 5.53 -15.91 -14.33
N GLY A 130 5.78 -16.00 -13.02
CA GLY A 130 7.06 -16.41 -12.46
C GLY A 130 8.19 -15.43 -12.78
N CYS A 131 7.90 -14.14 -12.91
CA CYS A 131 8.91 -13.14 -13.22
C CYS A 131 9.84 -12.92 -12.02
N THR A 132 11.14 -12.96 -12.23
CA THR A 132 12.14 -12.69 -11.19
C THR A 132 13.18 -11.67 -11.66
N ILE A 133 13.69 -10.87 -10.73
CA ILE A 133 14.89 -10.05 -10.91
C ILE A 133 15.87 -10.45 -9.80
N THR A 134 17.06 -10.92 -10.17
CA THR A 134 18.12 -11.25 -9.22
C THR A 134 19.12 -10.11 -9.10
N MET A 135 19.27 -9.56 -7.89
CA MET A 135 20.15 -8.42 -7.57
C MET A 135 21.15 -8.80 -6.49
N GLY A 136 22.17 -9.57 -6.86
CA GLY A 136 23.14 -10.08 -5.88
C GLY A 136 22.52 -11.14 -4.98
N LEU A 137 22.38 -10.86 -3.69
CA LEU A 137 21.71 -11.75 -2.73
C LEU A 137 20.20 -11.51 -2.65
N ASP A 138 19.71 -10.44 -3.27
CA ASP A 138 18.29 -10.09 -3.26
C ASP A 138 17.58 -10.71 -4.47
N GLN A 139 16.36 -11.18 -4.26
CA GLN A 139 15.50 -11.68 -5.31
C GLN A 139 14.12 -11.04 -5.21
N LEU A 140 13.72 -10.33 -6.26
CA LEU A 140 12.35 -9.84 -6.44
C LEU A 140 11.60 -10.79 -7.35
N SER A 141 10.43 -11.26 -6.92
CA SER A 141 9.50 -12.06 -7.72
C SER A 141 8.20 -11.30 -7.95
N VAL A 142 7.60 -11.50 -9.12
CA VAL A 142 6.39 -10.79 -9.57
C VAL A 142 5.49 -11.74 -10.34
N ASN A 143 4.20 -11.73 -10.00
CA ASN A 143 3.15 -12.48 -10.69
C ASN A 143 1.90 -11.62 -10.84
N GLY A 144 1.03 -11.99 -11.76
CA GLY A 144 -0.30 -11.39 -11.87
C GLY A 144 -0.55 -10.72 -13.21
N TRP A 145 -1.40 -9.70 -13.24
CA TRP A 145 -1.85 -9.10 -14.49
C TRP A 145 -2.45 -7.69 -14.32
N PHE A 146 -2.43 -6.96 -15.44
CA PHE A 146 -3.24 -5.77 -15.69
C PHE A 146 -4.14 -6.05 -16.89
N ALA A 147 -5.41 -5.69 -16.82
CA ALA A 147 -6.34 -5.87 -17.93
C ALA A 147 -7.25 -4.66 -18.10
N ARG A 148 -7.56 -4.39 -19.36
CA ARG A 148 -8.52 -3.38 -19.79
C ARG A 148 -9.72 -4.08 -20.38
N ASP A 149 -10.89 -3.76 -19.86
CA ASP A 149 -12.16 -4.21 -20.38
C ASP A 149 -13.08 -3.01 -20.59
N GLY A 150 -13.22 -2.58 -21.84
CA GLY A 150 -13.94 -1.35 -22.18
C GLY A 150 -13.42 -0.15 -21.40
N ALA A 151 -14.29 0.43 -20.57
CA ALA A 151 -14.02 1.60 -19.73
C ALA A 151 -13.31 1.26 -18.40
N THR A 152 -12.99 0.01 -18.14
CA THR A 152 -12.45 -0.45 -16.86
C THR A 152 -11.00 -0.90 -17.00
N LEU A 153 -10.15 -0.43 -16.10
CA LEU A 153 -8.81 -0.94 -15.85
C LEU A 153 -8.84 -1.76 -14.55
N ALA A 154 -8.40 -3.01 -14.59
CA ALA A 154 -8.32 -3.88 -13.43
C ALA A 154 -6.94 -4.52 -13.32
N TRP A 155 -6.53 -4.86 -12.10
CA TRP A 155 -5.27 -5.55 -11.85
C TRP A 155 -5.34 -6.42 -10.61
N ASP A 156 -4.47 -7.42 -10.63
CA ASP A 156 -4.17 -8.32 -9.52
C ASP A 156 -2.71 -8.71 -9.68
N VAL A 157 -1.83 -8.14 -8.86
CA VAL A 157 -0.39 -8.28 -8.95
C VAL A 157 0.15 -8.64 -7.59
N THR A 158 0.93 -9.71 -7.52
CA THR A 158 1.69 -10.06 -6.33
C THR A 158 3.17 -9.85 -6.59
N SER A 159 3.86 -9.37 -5.57
CA SER A 159 5.29 -9.18 -5.60
C SER A 159 5.89 -9.59 -4.27
N ALA A 160 7.04 -10.26 -4.30
CA ALA A 160 7.76 -10.64 -3.10
C ALA A 160 9.25 -10.39 -3.27
N LEU A 161 9.84 -9.69 -2.33
CA LEU A 161 11.28 -9.46 -2.20
C LEU A 161 11.81 -10.35 -1.08
N HIS A 162 12.78 -11.18 -1.43
CA HIS A 162 13.64 -11.86 -0.46
C HIS A 162 15.00 -11.16 -0.47
N SER A 163 15.52 -10.79 0.70
CA SER A 163 16.79 -10.08 0.85
C SER A 163 17.58 -10.65 2.02
N VAL A 164 18.86 -10.95 1.77
CA VAL A 164 19.75 -11.54 2.77
C VAL A 164 20.95 -10.63 2.98
N GLY A 165 21.13 -10.20 4.23
CA GLY A 165 22.31 -9.48 4.69
C GLY A 165 23.12 -10.27 5.70
N ASP A 166 24.29 -9.76 6.08
CA ASP A 166 25.21 -10.44 7.02
C ASP A 166 24.58 -10.76 8.38
N THR A 167 23.53 -10.04 8.77
CA THR A 167 22.89 -10.13 10.09
C THR A 167 21.38 -10.31 10.06
N TYR A 168 20.79 -10.37 8.86
CA TYR A 168 19.34 -10.48 8.70
C TYR A 168 18.95 -11.27 7.45
N ASP A 169 17.75 -11.81 7.50
CA ASP A 169 17.00 -12.39 6.40
C ASP A 169 15.62 -11.69 6.39
N LEU A 170 15.25 -11.10 5.26
CA LEU A 170 14.07 -10.26 5.08
C LEU A 170 13.21 -10.81 3.96
N ASP A 171 11.94 -11.05 4.27
CA ASP A 171 10.89 -11.30 3.30
C ASP A 171 9.89 -10.14 3.34
N VAL A 172 9.65 -9.52 2.19
CA VAL A 172 8.57 -8.54 1.99
C VAL A 172 7.66 -9.07 0.90
N SER A 173 6.35 -8.98 1.11
CA SER A 173 5.35 -9.33 0.09
C SER A 173 4.28 -8.26 0.00
N SER A 174 3.78 -8.05 -1.21
CA SER A 174 2.66 -7.17 -1.50
C SER A 174 1.68 -7.87 -2.43
N HIS A 175 0.39 -7.67 -2.19
CA HIS A 175 -0.70 -8.03 -3.09
C HIS A 175 -1.48 -6.76 -3.46
N LEU A 176 -1.26 -6.31 -4.69
CA LEU A 176 -1.86 -5.12 -5.25
C LEU A 176 -3.08 -5.52 -6.08
N THR A 177 -4.25 -5.05 -5.68
CA THR A 177 -5.50 -5.31 -6.41
C THR A 177 -6.25 -4.01 -6.66
N GLY A 178 -7.00 -3.97 -7.75
CA GLY A 178 -7.86 -2.82 -7.98
C GLY A 178 -8.67 -2.88 -9.25
N ASN A 179 -9.64 -1.98 -9.29
CA ASN A 179 -10.49 -1.72 -10.44
C ASN A 179 -10.80 -0.22 -10.51
N LEU A 180 -10.61 0.39 -11.67
CA LEU A 180 -10.99 1.77 -11.94
C LEU A 180 -11.85 1.80 -13.21
N THR A 181 -12.99 2.46 -13.12
CA THR A 181 -13.91 2.67 -14.25
C THR A 181 -13.90 4.14 -14.64
N PHE A 182 -13.68 4.39 -15.92
CA PHE A 182 -13.54 5.72 -16.50
C PHE A 182 -14.83 6.11 -17.25
N GLY A 183 -15.48 7.16 -16.78
CA GLY A 183 -16.55 7.84 -17.51
C GLY A 183 -16.01 9.00 -18.35
N THR A 184 -16.91 9.75 -18.99
CA THR A 184 -16.53 10.95 -19.77
C THR A 184 -15.90 12.05 -18.91
N ALA A 185 -16.28 12.14 -17.63
CA ALA A 185 -15.80 13.15 -16.70
C ALA A 185 -15.64 12.58 -15.28
N THR A 186 -15.49 11.26 -15.15
CA THR A 186 -15.45 10.59 -13.84
C THR A 186 -14.44 9.46 -13.83
N VAL A 187 -13.83 9.23 -12.68
CA VAL A 187 -13.07 8.02 -12.37
C VAL A 187 -13.53 7.48 -11.04
N ALA A 188 -13.94 6.22 -11.01
CA ALA A 188 -14.45 5.60 -9.80
C ALA A 188 -13.97 4.15 -9.66
N GLY A 189 -13.79 3.70 -8.43
CA GLY A 189 -13.38 2.35 -8.14
C GLY A 189 -12.50 2.25 -6.89
N ARG A 190 -11.70 1.20 -6.81
CA ARG A 190 -10.90 0.89 -5.62
C ARG A 190 -9.49 0.48 -6.01
N VAL A 191 -8.54 0.95 -5.21
CA VAL A 191 -7.15 0.49 -5.18
C VAL A 191 -6.88 -0.09 -3.79
N ARG A 192 -6.24 -1.25 -3.73
CA ARG A 192 -5.87 -1.94 -2.49
C ARG A 192 -4.47 -2.50 -2.60
N SER A 193 -3.73 -2.39 -1.50
CA SER A 193 -2.43 -3.00 -1.31
C SER A 193 -2.40 -3.69 0.04
N ASP A 194 -2.22 -5.00 0.04
CA ASP A 194 -1.94 -5.77 1.24
C ASP A 194 -0.44 -6.03 1.31
N ASN A 195 0.21 -5.56 2.37
CA ASN A 195 1.65 -5.67 2.56
C ASN A 195 1.95 -6.48 3.81
N ALA A 196 2.96 -7.33 3.72
CA ALA A 196 3.51 -8.05 4.86
C ALA A 196 5.04 -8.07 4.79
N ALA A 197 5.68 -7.95 5.95
CA ALA A 197 7.12 -8.04 6.07
C ALA A 197 7.50 -8.92 7.27
N THR A 198 8.41 -9.85 7.03
CA THR A 198 9.04 -10.67 8.06
C THR A 198 10.53 -10.40 8.03
N ILE A 199 11.11 -10.13 9.20
CA ILE A 199 12.57 -10.07 9.36
C ILE A 199 13.01 -11.10 10.38
N HIS A 200 14.06 -11.82 10.05
CA HIS A 200 14.77 -12.73 10.92
C HIS A 200 16.17 -12.16 11.17
N THR A 201 16.57 -12.06 12.42
CA THR A 201 17.95 -11.77 12.85
C THR A 201 18.43 -12.88 13.77
N ALA A 202 19.71 -12.88 14.13
CA ALA A 202 20.25 -13.84 15.08
C ALA A 202 19.57 -13.76 16.48
N GLN A 203 18.93 -12.64 16.81
CA GLN A 203 18.32 -12.40 18.12
C GLN A 203 16.80 -12.50 18.15
N ALA A 204 16.12 -12.25 17.02
CA ALA A 204 14.66 -12.18 16.99
C ALA A 204 14.09 -12.43 15.58
N SER A 205 12.81 -12.81 15.55
CA SER A 205 11.99 -12.73 14.34
C SER A 205 10.82 -11.78 14.60
N MET A 206 10.49 -10.96 13.62
CA MET A 206 9.37 -10.03 13.69
C MET A 206 8.56 -10.10 12.41
N HIS A 207 7.24 -10.05 12.55
CA HIS A 207 6.30 -9.96 11.46
C HIS A 207 5.43 -8.72 11.64
N VAL A 208 5.14 -8.04 10.55
CA VAL A 208 4.17 -6.93 10.48
C VAL A 208 3.39 -7.05 9.19
N ALA A 209 2.12 -6.67 9.24
CA ALA A 209 1.28 -6.63 8.05
C ALA A 209 0.29 -5.47 8.13
N TYR A 210 0.00 -4.86 6.98
CA TYR A 210 -0.96 -3.78 6.86
C TYR A 210 -1.61 -3.77 5.49
N THR A 211 -2.80 -3.19 5.43
CA THR A 211 -3.52 -2.90 4.19
C THR A 211 -3.62 -1.39 4.00
N THR A 212 -3.30 -0.90 2.81
CA THR A 212 -3.72 0.43 2.36
C THR A 212 -4.81 0.30 1.31
N LEU A 213 -5.72 1.26 1.30
CA LEU A 213 -6.87 1.24 0.41
C LEU A 213 -7.26 2.66 0.03
N ALA A 214 -7.51 2.88 -1.26
CA ALA A 214 -8.08 4.11 -1.77
C ALA A 214 -9.39 3.79 -2.50
N ASP A 215 -10.51 4.32 -2.01
CA ASP A 215 -11.79 4.32 -2.72
C ASP A 215 -11.95 5.64 -3.44
N LEU A 216 -12.10 5.59 -4.76
CA LEU A 216 -12.18 6.77 -5.63
C LEU A 216 -13.61 6.94 -6.14
N ALA A 217 -14.11 8.17 -6.06
CA ALA A 217 -15.31 8.63 -6.76
C ALA A 217 -15.08 10.09 -7.14
N LEU A 218 -14.28 10.29 -8.19
CA LEU A 218 -13.75 11.60 -8.59
C LEU A 218 -14.39 12.08 -9.89
N GLU A 219 -14.50 13.39 -10.02
CA GLU A 219 -14.86 14.10 -11.24
C GLU A 219 -13.63 14.80 -11.81
N HIS A 220 -13.49 14.85 -13.14
CA HIS A 220 -12.36 15.50 -13.79
C HIS A 220 -12.77 16.32 -15.02
N ASP A 221 -11.94 17.30 -15.38
CA ASP A 221 -12.17 18.17 -16.54
C ASP A 221 -11.72 17.56 -17.89
N GLY A 222 -11.04 16.41 -17.84
CA GLY A 222 -10.51 15.72 -19.02
C GLY A 222 -9.10 16.19 -19.43
N ASN A 223 -8.54 17.20 -18.77
CA ASN A 223 -7.16 17.65 -18.91
C ASN A 223 -6.29 17.19 -17.72
N GLY A 224 -6.75 16.18 -16.98
CA GLY A 224 -6.06 15.63 -15.81
C GLY A 224 -6.27 16.42 -14.51
N CYS A 225 -7.19 17.39 -14.47
CA CYS A 225 -7.55 18.06 -13.24
C CYS A 225 -8.75 17.40 -12.55
N ILE A 226 -8.65 17.12 -11.25
CA ILE A 226 -9.81 16.69 -10.45
C ILE A 226 -10.63 17.92 -10.06
N THR A 227 -11.90 17.94 -10.47
CA THR A 227 -12.82 19.07 -10.29
C THR A 227 -13.81 18.86 -9.16
N GLY A 228 -14.00 17.62 -8.71
CA GLY A 228 -15.01 17.26 -7.72
C GLY A 228 -14.89 15.82 -7.26
N GLY A 229 -15.77 15.46 -6.31
CA GLY A 229 -15.86 14.11 -5.79
C GLY A 229 -14.98 13.85 -4.56
N THR A 230 -14.86 12.57 -4.20
CA THR A 230 -14.22 12.12 -2.96
C THR A 230 -13.22 10.99 -3.19
N LEU A 231 -12.19 10.97 -2.35
CA LEU A 231 -11.27 9.83 -2.21
C LEU A 231 -11.14 9.46 -0.73
N GLU A 232 -11.47 8.23 -0.37
CA GLU A 232 -11.24 7.70 0.98
C GLU A 232 -9.94 6.89 0.99
N LEU A 233 -8.93 7.41 1.67
CA LEU A 233 -7.67 6.72 1.90
C LEU A 233 -7.68 6.09 3.29
N ARG A 234 -7.35 4.81 3.38
CA ARG A 234 -7.32 4.04 4.63
C ARG A 234 -6.01 3.29 4.76
N ARG A 235 -5.52 3.19 5.99
CA ARG A 235 -4.48 2.25 6.40
C ARG A 235 -4.94 1.50 7.64
N VAL A 236 -4.84 0.17 7.59
CA VAL A 236 -5.21 -0.72 8.69
C VAL A 236 -4.08 -1.71 8.90
N TRP A 237 -3.54 -1.79 10.11
CA TRP A 237 -2.57 -2.82 10.46
C TRP A 237 -3.30 -4.13 10.74
N THR A 238 -2.89 -5.18 10.05
CA THR A 238 -3.46 -6.53 10.13
C THR A 238 -2.63 -7.45 11.01
N ASP A 239 -1.34 -7.16 11.14
CA ASP A 239 -0.48 -7.70 12.18
C ASP A 239 0.54 -6.64 12.65
N ARG A 240 0.87 -6.67 13.94
CA ARG A 240 1.78 -5.72 14.58
C ARG A 240 2.83 -6.48 15.37
N ALA A 241 4.09 -6.08 15.19
CA ALA A 241 5.18 -6.63 15.97
C ALA A 241 5.00 -6.28 17.47
N PRO A 242 5.46 -7.15 18.39
CA PRO A 242 5.40 -6.87 19.83
C PRO A 242 6.04 -5.53 20.20
N GLY A 243 5.30 -4.69 20.92
CA GLY A 243 5.77 -3.37 21.37
C GLY A 243 5.66 -2.25 20.33
N MET A 244 5.11 -2.53 19.14
CA MET A 244 4.82 -1.51 18.14
C MET A 244 3.75 -0.53 18.65
N PRO A 245 3.95 0.81 18.55
CA PRO A 245 2.93 1.76 18.97
C PRO A 245 1.67 1.64 18.12
N THR A 246 0.52 2.03 18.67
CA THR A 246 -0.78 2.04 17.98
C THR A 246 -1.27 3.45 17.65
N THR A 247 -0.43 4.45 17.86
CA THR A 247 -0.75 5.88 17.71
C THR A 247 0.22 6.55 16.75
N GLY A 248 -0.12 7.77 16.32
CA GLY A 248 0.70 8.57 15.42
C GLY A 248 0.88 7.88 14.07
N GLU A 249 2.14 7.76 13.63
CA GLU A 249 2.50 7.17 12.34
C GLU A 249 2.08 5.69 12.23
N TYR A 250 1.82 4.98 13.34
CA TYR A 250 1.39 3.57 13.35
C TYR A 250 -0.10 3.39 13.60
N ALA A 251 -0.87 4.47 13.71
CA ALA A 251 -2.30 4.35 13.87
C ALA A 251 -2.93 3.71 12.62
N ASP A 252 -3.98 2.91 12.86
CA ASP A 252 -4.98 2.71 11.83
C ASP A 252 -5.62 4.08 11.58
N ALA A 253 -5.65 4.51 10.33
CA ALA A 253 -6.02 5.88 9.99
C ALA A 253 -6.83 5.94 8.70
N GLY A 254 -7.73 6.90 8.66
CA GLY A 254 -8.51 7.25 7.48
C GLY A 254 -8.40 8.73 7.16
N LEU A 255 -8.25 9.06 5.88
CA LEU A 255 -8.44 10.40 5.33
C LEU A 255 -9.55 10.38 4.28
N MET A 256 -10.46 11.33 4.36
CA MET A 256 -11.46 11.57 3.32
C MET A 256 -11.12 12.89 2.64
N PHE A 257 -10.62 12.80 1.41
CA PHE A 257 -10.35 13.94 0.55
C PHE A 257 -11.64 14.30 -0.20
N THR A 258 -11.96 15.59 -0.29
CA THR A 258 -13.10 16.12 -1.03
C THR A 258 -12.65 17.28 -1.89
N TRP A 259 -12.76 17.13 -3.21
CA TRP A 259 -12.43 18.19 -4.14
C TRP A 259 -13.63 19.11 -4.34
N GLN A 260 -13.37 20.41 -4.34
CA GLN A 260 -14.35 21.46 -4.63
C GLN A 260 -14.02 22.24 -5.91
N GLY A 261 -13.02 21.77 -6.64
CA GLY A 261 -12.48 22.38 -7.84
C GLY A 261 -11.00 22.04 -7.99
N CYS A 262 -10.44 22.46 -9.12
CA CYS A 262 -9.02 22.25 -9.42
C CYS A 262 -8.11 22.82 -8.34
N GLY A 263 -7.31 21.95 -7.71
CA GLY A 263 -6.37 22.31 -6.65
C GLY A 263 -7.02 22.74 -5.32
N ILE A 264 -8.33 22.57 -5.17
CA ILE A 264 -9.07 22.90 -3.93
C ILE A 264 -9.56 21.60 -3.32
N VAL A 265 -8.83 21.13 -2.30
CA VAL A 265 -9.16 19.90 -1.56
C VAL A 265 -9.37 20.21 -0.08
N LEU A 266 -10.44 19.64 0.47
CA LEU A 266 -10.69 19.58 1.91
C LEU A 266 -10.46 18.16 2.40
N VAL A 267 -9.98 18.04 3.64
CA VAL A 267 -9.65 16.74 4.23
C VAL A 267 -10.37 16.58 5.56
N SER A 268 -11.12 15.49 5.68
CA SER A 268 -11.66 15.01 6.95
C SER A 268 -10.77 13.89 7.47
N ARG A 269 -10.44 13.92 8.75
CA ARG A 269 -9.51 12.98 9.39
C ARG A 269 -10.29 12.02 10.29
N SER A 270 -9.89 10.76 10.33
CA SER A 270 -10.50 9.78 11.23
C SER A 270 -10.30 10.16 12.70
N MET A 271 -11.34 9.99 13.51
CA MET A 271 -11.33 10.17 14.97
C MET A 271 -11.02 8.88 15.71
#